data_AF-A0A5N6E7G5-F1
#
_entry.id   AF-A0A5N6E7G5-F1
#
_cell.length_a   1.000
_cell.length_b   1.000
_cell.length_c   1.000
_cell.angle_alpha   90.00
_cell.angle_beta   90.00
_cell.angle_gamma   90.00
#
_symmetry.space_group_name_H-M   'P 1'
#
loop_
_entity.id
_entity.type
_entity.pdbx_description
1 polymer ?
#
loop_
_entity_poly.entity_id
_entity_poly.type
_entity_poly.pdbx_seq_one_letter_code
_entity_poly.pdbx_strand_id
1 'polypeptide(L)'
;MDAKFPRRPNDALLLDQIREKITKEKRPLFTFLNGDRFEDLFADHPQDKGGLPSLSRGARKCERLRYLIEVYIHTKKFVAEYPEHNTIKENEEFWDNVSNPGYRQHGGMKKFAEKYGYPINQTRKVLSRGGKIRAIESELGEPAVLLLLIPVIPMLDRLSYNGARELGSQLGCESADLLSMGQTLHKKWEVYVRNLEAWLFVD
;
A
#
# COMPACT_ATOMS: atom_id res chain seq x y z
N MET A 1 -19.01 18.78 -8.80
CA MET A 1 -19.97 17.67 -8.72
C MET A 1 -19.44 16.71 -7.67
N ASP A 2 -20.13 16.60 -6.54
CA ASP A 2 -19.76 15.68 -5.46
C ASP A 2 -20.11 14.26 -5.86
N ALA A 3 -19.11 13.46 -6.20
CA ALA A 3 -19.29 12.03 -6.40
C ALA A 3 -19.58 11.40 -5.03
N LYS A 4 -20.86 11.14 -4.75
CA LYS A 4 -21.28 10.32 -3.62
C LYS A 4 -20.97 8.86 -3.93
N PHE A 5 -19.77 8.44 -3.57
CA PHE A 5 -19.42 7.02 -3.54
C PHE A 5 -20.35 6.32 -2.54
N PRO A 6 -20.98 5.19 -2.90
CA PRO A 6 -21.80 4.43 -1.97
C PRO A 6 -20.91 3.92 -0.83
N ARG A 7 -20.93 4.64 0.30
CA ARG A 7 -20.20 4.27 1.51
C ARG A 7 -20.70 2.90 1.97
N ARG A 8 -19.78 1.95 2.16
CA ARG A 8 -20.13 0.81 3.00
C ARG A 8 -20.42 1.38 4.40
N PRO A 9 -21.52 0.97 5.07
CA PRO A 9 -21.91 1.55 6.35
C PRO A 9 -20.83 1.46 7.45
N ASN A 10 -19.78 0.67 7.24
CA ASN A 10 -18.67 0.44 8.17
C ASN A 10 -17.39 1.24 7.89
N ASP A 11 -17.29 1.97 6.76
CA ASP A 11 -16.04 2.66 6.40
C ASP A 11 -15.78 3.87 7.29
N ALA A 12 -16.80 4.66 7.66
CA ALA A 12 -16.63 5.86 8.49
C ALA A 12 -15.98 5.54 9.85
N LEU A 13 -16.50 4.56 10.58
CA LEU A 13 -15.92 4.12 11.86
C LEU A 13 -14.49 3.60 11.69
N LEU A 14 -14.22 2.86 10.60
CA LEU A 14 -12.89 2.34 10.33
C LEU A 14 -11.90 3.46 9.96
N LEU A 15 -12.33 4.49 9.24
CA LEU A 15 -11.53 5.67 8.91
C LEU A 15 -11.10 6.41 10.18
N ASP A 16 -12.05 6.64 11.10
CA ASP A 16 -11.74 7.29 12.38
C ASP A 16 -10.74 6.45 13.20
N GLN A 17 -10.93 5.12 13.28
CA GLN A 17 -9.98 4.23 13.95
C GLN A 17 -8.57 4.28 13.31
N ILE A 18 -8.50 4.36 11.99
CA ILE A 18 -7.23 4.45 11.26
C ILE A 18 -6.56 5.79 11.57
N ARG A 19 -7.29 6.91 11.49
CA ARG A 19 -6.78 8.26 11.76
C ARG A 19 -6.30 8.42 13.19
N GLU A 20 -7.08 7.93 14.16
CA GLU A 20 -6.69 7.94 15.57
C GLU A 20 -5.39 7.15 15.77
N LYS A 21 -5.29 5.97 15.15
CA LYS A 21 -4.09 5.12 15.24
C LYS A 21 -2.87 5.76 14.58
N ILE A 22 -3.02 6.37 13.40
CA ILE A 22 -1.95 7.12 12.74
C ILE A 22 -1.50 8.28 13.65
N THR A 23 -2.44 9.04 14.21
CA THR A 23 -2.15 10.18 15.10
C THR A 23 -1.37 9.74 16.34
N LYS A 24 -1.77 8.64 16.97
CA LYS A 24 -1.10 8.07 18.15
C LYS A 24 0.30 7.53 17.84
N GLU A 25 0.46 6.90 16.68
CA GLU A 25 1.71 6.24 16.28
C GLU A 25 2.66 7.16 15.50
N LYS A 26 2.24 8.37 15.09
CA LYS A 26 3.04 9.26 14.22
C LYS A 26 4.43 9.54 14.77
N ARG A 27 4.51 9.92 16.04
CA ARG A 27 5.78 10.33 16.68
C ARG A 27 6.69 9.11 16.93
N PRO A 28 6.22 8.00 17.52
CA PRO A 28 7.02 6.77 17.62
C PRO A 28 7.47 6.23 16.27
N LEU A 29 6.67 6.40 15.22
CA LEU A 29 7.03 5.98 13.87
C LEU A 29 8.12 6.88 13.29
N PHE A 30 8.02 8.19 13.44
CA PHE A 30 9.04 9.13 12.98
C PHE A 30 10.39 8.89 13.67
N THR A 31 10.39 8.64 14.98
CA THR A 31 11.62 8.27 15.70
C THR A 31 12.23 6.99 15.14
N PHE A 32 11.43 5.94 14.91
CA PHE A 32 11.88 4.69 14.30
C PHE A 32 12.47 4.93 12.89
N LEU A 33 11.76 5.68 12.04
CA LEU A 33 12.19 5.96 10.68
C LEU A 33 13.45 6.81 10.61
N ASN A 34 13.78 7.61 11.62
CA ASN A 34 15.03 8.37 11.68
C ASN A 34 16.17 7.64 12.41
N GLY A 35 15.84 6.76 13.35
CA GLY A 35 16.82 6.04 14.18
C GLY A 35 17.52 4.89 13.47
N ASP A 36 16.84 4.22 12.54
CA ASP A 36 17.37 3.00 11.91
C ASP A 36 17.95 3.28 10.51
N ARG A 37 19.10 2.67 10.21
CA ARG A 37 19.69 2.66 8.87
C ARG A 37 18.99 1.60 8.02
N PHE A 38 18.98 1.80 6.69
CA PHE A 38 18.34 0.85 5.78
C PHE A 38 18.95 -0.55 5.92
N GLU A 39 20.27 -0.62 6.04
CA GLU A 39 21.00 -1.89 6.15
C GLU A 39 20.58 -2.67 7.40
N ASP A 40 20.33 -1.99 8.51
CA ASP A 40 19.92 -2.58 9.79
C ASP A 40 18.47 -3.10 9.75
N LEU A 41 17.61 -2.50 8.92
CA LEU A 41 16.19 -2.87 8.81
C LEU A 41 15.96 -4.20 8.06
N PHE A 42 16.94 -4.63 7.26
CA PHE A 42 16.83 -5.80 6.39
C PHE A 42 17.95 -6.85 6.57
N ALA A 43 18.95 -6.58 7.42
CA ALA A 43 20.08 -7.48 7.68
C ALA A 43 19.66 -8.90 8.12
N ASP A 44 18.60 -9.01 8.91
CA ASP A 44 18.21 -10.27 9.59
C ASP A 44 17.04 -11.02 8.95
N HIS A 45 16.51 -10.56 7.81
CA HIS A 45 15.35 -11.20 7.16
C HIS A 45 15.74 -11.92 5.85
N PRO A 46 16.20 -13.18 5.93
CA PRO A 46 16.54 -13.96 4.75
C PRO A 46 15.34 -14.07 3.80
N GLN A 47 15.62 -13.84 2.52
CA GLN A 47 14.65 -13.69 1.44
C GLN A 47 14.17 -15.06 0.94
N ASP A 48 12.85 -15.25 0.82
CA ASP A 48 12.34 -16.12 -0.24
C ASP A 48 12.41 -15.32 -1.54
N LYS A 49 13.38 -15.65 -2.40
CA LYS A 49 13.51 -15.01 -3.72
C LYS A 49 12.22 -15.24 -4.51
N GLY A 50 11.61 -14.14 -4.97
CA GLY A 50 10.52 -14.18 -5.94
C GLY A 50 9.15 -14.56 -5.37
N GLY A 51 8.92 -14.48 -4.06
CA GLY A 51 7.60 -14.66 -3.46
C GLY A 51 6.80 -13.36 -3.37
N LEU A 52 5.46 -13.46 -3.38
CA LEU A 52 4.64 -12.32 -2.96
C LEU A 52 4.78 -12.08 -1.45
N PRO A 53 4.70 -10.81 -0.99
CA PRO A 53 4.82 -10.49 0.42
C PRO A 53 3.67 -11.09 1.23
N SER A 54 3.97 -11.47 2.47
CA SER A 54 2.98 -11.86 3.48
C SER A 54 3.27 -11.17 4.81
N LEU A 55 2.23 -10.92 5.61
CA LEU A 55 2.36 -10.23 6.89
C LEU A 55 1.77 -11.09 8.01
N SER A 56 2.58 -11.44 9.00
CA SER A 56 2.14 -12.18 10.18
C SER A 56 1.37 -11.25 11.16
N ARG A 57 0.49 -11.81 12.00
CA ARG A 57 -0.27 -11.02 12.99
C ARG A 57 0.63 -10.32 14.01
N GLY A 58 1.81 -10.88 14.30
CA GLY A 58 2.79 -10.36 15.26
C GLY A 58 3.93 -9.56 14.63
N ALA A 59 3.83 -9.22 13.34
CA ALA A 59 4.90 -8.57 12.60
C ALA A 59 5.39 -7.27 13.27
N ARG A 60 6.71 -7.18 13.45
CA ARG A 60 7.43 -6.02 13.97
C ARG A 60 7.40 -4.86 12.97
N LYS A 61 7.85 -3.67 13.41
CA LYS A 61 7.86 -2.46 12.57
C LYS A 61 8.66 -2.64 11.27
N CYS A 62 9.82 -3.29 11.32
CA CYS A 62 10.66 -3.55 10.13
C CYS A 62 9.95 -4.47 9.14
N GLU A 63 9.33 -5.57 9.61
CA GLU A 63 8.56 -6.49 8.76
C GLU A 63 7.38 -5.78 8.09
N ARG A 64 6.69 -4.88 8.81
CA ARG A 64 5.59 -4.08 8.27
C ARG A 64 6.07 -3.06 7.25
N LEU A 65 7.20 -2.39 7.51
CA LEU A 65 7.84 -1.48 6.56
C LEU A 65 8.21 -2.21 5.27
N ARG A 66 8.89 -3.36 5.39
CA ARG A 66 9.22 -4.24 4.27
C ARG A 66 7.98 -4.58 3.47
N TYR A 67 6.98 -5.13 4.16
CA TYR A 67 5.74 -5.56 3.54
C TYR A 67 5.03 -4.42 2.80
N LEU A 68 4.99 -3.21 3.37
CA LEU A 68 4.41 -2.03 2.71
C LEU A 68 5.10 -1.74 1.38
N ILE A 69 6.44 -1.73 1.38
CA ILE A 69 7.24 -1.40 0.20
C ILE A 69 7.13 -2.50 -0.86
N GLU A 70 7.19 -3.78 -0.47
CA GLU A 70 7.02 -4.90 -1.40
C GLU A 70 5.62 -4.88 -2.05
N VAL A 71 4.56 -4.63 -1.28
CA VAL A 71 3.20 -4.46 -1.85
C VAL A 71 3.16 -3.29 -2.84
N TYR A 72 3.78 -2.17 -2.50
CA TYR A 72 3.86 -1.00 -3.38
C TYR A 72 4.56 -1.34 -4.70
N ILE A 73 5.74 -1.97 -4.63
CA ILE A 73 6.56 -2.38 -5.78
C ILE A 73 5.81 -3.37 -6.68
N HIS A 74 5.26 -4.45 -6.12
CA HIS A 74 4.49 -5.43 -6.91
C HIS A 74 3.29 -4.79 -7.62
N THR A 75 2.64 -3.83 -6.98
CA THR A 75 1.49 -3.14 -7.56
C THR A 75 1.91 -2.17 -8.66
N LYS A 76 3.04 -1.46 -8.51
CA LYS A 76 3.62 -0.65 -9.59
C LYS A 76 3.97 -1.51 -10.80
N LYS A 77 4.59 -2.66 -10.58
CA LYS A 77 4.92 -3.59 -11.68
C LYS A 77 3.67 -4.14 -12.37
N PHE A 78 2.66 -4.52 -11.60
CA PHE A 78 1.36 -4.90 -12.16
C PHE A 78 0.78 -3.82 -13.07
N VAL A 79 0.77 -2.56 -12.62
CA VAL A 79 0.22 -1.45 -13.40
C VAL A 79 1.07 -1.11 -14.62
N ALA A 80 2.40 -1.28 -14.53
CA ALA A 80 3.29 -1.09 -15.68
C ALA A 80 3.02 -2.14 -16.78
N GLU A 81 2.70 -3.38 -16.39
CA GLU A 81 2.40 -4.47 -17.34
C GLU A 81 0.96 -4.47 -17.85
N TYR A 82 0.02 -3.94 -17.04
CA TYR A 82 -1.40 -3.87 -17.33
C TYR A 82 -1.93 -2.45 -17.08
N PRO A 83 -1.53 -1.46 -17.92
CA PRO A 83 -1.86 -0.05 -17.72
C PRO A 83 -3.37 0.22 -17.75
N GLU A 84 -4.16 -0.62 -18.41
CA GLU A 84 -5.62 -0.59 -18.42
C GLU A 84 -6.23 -0.80 -17.01
N HIS A 85 -5.46 -1.35 -16.07
CA HIS A 85 -5.87 -1.58 -14.69
C HIS A 85 -5.28 -0.56 -13.70
N ASN A 86 -4.81 0.59 -14.19
CA ASN A 86 -4.29 1.67 -13.34
C ASN A 86 -5.34 2.14 -12.31
N THR A 87 -4.90 2.71 -11.19
CA THR A 87 -5.74 3.15 -10.05
C THR A 87 -6.41 4.50 -10.28
N ILE A 88 -6.66 4.87 -11.55
CA ILE A 88 -7.36 6.10 -11.92
C ILE A 88 -8.87 5.91 -11.63
N LYS A 89 -9.61 7.02 -11.45
CA LYS A 89 -11.06 7.08 -11.17
C LYS A 89 -11.90 6.12 -12.03
N GLU A 90 -11.51 5.89 -13.28
CA GLU A 90 -12.25 5.05 -14.23
C GLU A 90 -12.20 3.53 -13.90
N ASN A 91 -11.28 3.09 -13.04
CA ASN A 91 -11.09 1.68 -12.67
C ASN A 91 -11.56 1.35 -11.24
N GLU A 92 -12.34 2.23 -10.62
CA GLU A 92 -12.85 2.04 -9.26
C GLU A 92 -13.57 0.69 -9.09
N GLU A 93 -14.38 0.26 -10.06
CA GLU A 93 -15.10 -1.01 -10.00
C GLU A 93 -14.18 -2.24 -9.91
N PHE A 94 -13.03 -2.20 -10.60
CA PHE A 94 -12.02 -3.25 -10.51
C PHE A 94 -11.42 -3.30 -9.11
N TRP A 95 -11.08 -2.14 -8.54
CA TRP A 95 -10.38 -2.06 -7.26
C TRP A 95 -11.32 -2.25 -6.05
N ASP A 96 -12.59 -1.87 -6.16
CA ASP A 96 -13.63 -2.16 -5.16
C ASP A 96 -13.98 -3.65 -5.13
N ASN A 97 -13.77 -4.37 -6.24
CA ASN A 97 -14.05 -5.79 -6.33
C ASN A 97 -13.00 -6.55 -7.16
N VAL A 98 -11.76 -6.55 -6.67
CA VAL A 98 -10.66 -7.38 -7.23
C VAL A 98 -11.01 -8.89 -7.20
N SER A 99 -12.04 -9.26 -6.44
CA SER A 99 -12.63 -10.59 -6.37
C SER A 99 -13.75 -10.87 -7.39
N ASN A 100 -14.16 -9.94 -8.25
CA ASN A 100 -15.32 -10.16 -9.13
C ASN A 100 -15.01 -11.25 -10.19
N PRO A 101 -15.86 -12.30 -10.33
CA PRO A 101 -15.59 -13.45 -11.22
C PRO A 101 -15.27 -13.12 -12.68
N GLY A 102 -15.86 -12.05 -13.23
CA GLY A 102 -15.58 -11.61 -14.61
C GLY A 102 -14.11 -11.30 -14.88
N TYR A 103 -13.37 -10.83 -13.88
CA TYR A 103 -11.92 -10.56 -13.97
C TYR A 103 -11.05 -11.77 -13.58
N ARG A 104 -11.65 -12.86 -13.05
CA ARG A 104 -10.91 -14.06 -12.59
C ARG A 104 -10.47 -14.97 -13.75
N GLN A 105 -11.18 -14.99 -14.87
CA GLN A 105 -10.89 -15.94 -15.95
C GLN A 105 -9.95 -15.39 -17.03
N HIS A 106 -9.95 -14.07 -17.27
CA HIS A 106 -9.19 -13.42 -18.35
C HIS A 106 -8.52 -12.06 -17.99
N GLY A 107 -8.58 -11.62 -16.72
CA GLY A 107 -8.07 -10.29 -16.31
C GLY A 107 -6.56 -10.24 -16.08
N GLY A 108 -5.98 -9.02 -16.10
CA GLY A 108 -4.55 -8.80 -15.92
C GLY A 108 -3.98 -9.42 -14.63
N MET A 109 -4.74 -9.47 -13.54
CA MET A 109 -4.29 -10.10 -12.28
C MET A 109 -3.94 -11.58 -12.47
N LYS A 110 -4.74 -12.35 -13.21
CA LYS A 110 -4.48 -13.78 -13.43
C LYS A 110 -3.24 -13.96 -14.30
N LYS A 111 -3.12 -13.18 -15.38
CA LYS A 111 -1.94 -13.17 -16.24
C LYS A 111 -0.66 -12.80 -15.48
N PHE A 112 -0.76 -11.81 -14.58
CA PHE A 112 0.34 -11.44 -13.69
C PHE A 112 0.72 -12.58 -12.73
N ALA A 113 -0.27 -13.21 -12.09
CA ALA A 113 -0.02 -14.34 -11.20
C ALA A 113 0.63 -15.52 -11.94
N GLU A 114 0.14 -15.88 -13.12
CA GLU A 114 0.66 -16.97 -13.94
C GLU A 114 2.09 -16.69 -14.43
N LYS A 115 2.33 -15.48 -14.94
CA LYS A 115 3.66 -15.06 -15.44
C LYS A 115 4.75 -15.20 -14.38
N TYR A 116 4.44 -14.87 -13.13
CA TYR A 116 5.39 -14.90 -12.02
C TYR A 116 5.25 -16.11 -11.09
N GLY A 117 4.39 -17.09 -11.43
CA GLY A 117 4.18 -18.29 -10.61
C GLY A 117 3.56 -18.02 -9.22
N TYR A 118 2.83 -16.91 -9.06
CA TYR A 118 2.27 -16.50 -7.78
C TYR A 118 0.93 -17.19 -7.47
N PRO A 119 0.67 -17.56 -6.20
CA PRO A 119 -0.65 -18.01 -5.79
C PRO A 119 -1.71 -16.93 -6.04
N ILE A 120 -2.79 -17.26 -6.75
CA ILE A 120 -3.83 -16.30 -7.13
C ILE A 120 -4.47 -15.59 -5.93
N ASN A 121 -4.65 -16.31 -4.82
CA ASN A 121 -5.23 -15.77 -3.60
C ASN A 121 -4.30 -14.75 -2.93
N GLN A 122 -2.99 -14.98 -2.99
CA GLN A 122 -2.01 -14.05 -2.44
C GLN A 122 -1.84 -12.85 -3.37
N THR A 123 -1.83 -13.06 -4.69
CA THR A 123 -1.82 -11.99 -5.69
C THR A 123 -2.98 -11.04 -5.47
N ARG A 124 -4.19 -11.57 -5.28
CA ARG A 124 -5.38 -10.76 -4.97
C ARG A 124 -5.18 -9.91 -3.71
N LYS A 125 -4.65 -10.48 -2.63
CA LYS A 125 -4.42 -9.75 -1.37
C LYS A 125 -3.44 -8.61 -1.57
N VAL A 126 -2.31 -8.89 -2.23
CA VAL A 126 -1.25 -7.90 -2.49
C VAL A 126 -1.78 -6.79 -3.38
N LEU A 127 -2.41 -7.12 -4.52
CA LEU A 127 -2.94 -6.11 -5.42
C LEU A 127 -4.08 -5.33 -4.78
N SER A 128 -5.04 -5.96 -4.11
CA SER A 128 -6.14 -5.23 -3.43
C SER A 128 -5.61 -4.22 -2.42
N ARG A 129 -4.60 -4.60 -1.64
CA ARG A 129 -3.97 -3.69 -0.68
C ARG A 129 -3.15 -2.60 -1.36
N GLY A 130 -2.40 -2.96 -2.39
CA GLY A 130 -1.60 -2.03 -3.17
C GLY A 130 -2.43 -1.00 -3.94
N GLY A 131 -3.59 -1.40 -4.47
CA GLY A 131 -4.55 -0.49 -5.09
C GLY A 131 -5.01 0.58 -4.10
N LYS A 132 -5.35 0.18 -2.86
CA LYS A 132 -5.72 1.12 -1.79
C LYS A 132 -4.55 2.04 -1.39
N ILE A 133 -3.34 1.51 -1.30
CA ILE A 133 -2.12 2.29 -1.02
C ILE A 133 -1.90 3.35 -2.11
N ARG A 134 -2.00 2.98 -3.38
CA ARG A 134 -1.87 3.92 -4.51
C ARG A 134 -3.02 4.93 -4.58
N ALA A 135 -4.22 4.54 -4.18
CA ALA A 135 -5.35 5.46 -4.07
C ALA A 135 -5.08 6.53 -3.01
N ILE A 136 -4.58 6.13 -1.84
CA ILE A 136 -4.14 7.04 -0.77
C ILE A 136 -3.00 7.95 -1.26
N GLU A 137 -1.98 7.38 -1.90
CA GLU A 137 -0.85 8.11 -2.49
C GLU A 137 -1.31 9.21 -3.46
N SER A 138 -2.25 8.86 -4.36
CA SER A 138 -2.73 9.76 -5.42
C SER A 138 -3.46 10.97 -4.85
N GLU A 139 -4.19 10.81 -3.73
CA GLU A 139 -4.87 11.92 -3.06
C GLU A 139 -3.89 12.79 -2.23
N LEU A 140 -2.77 12.22 -1.79
CA LEU A 140 -1.78 12.91 -0.95
C LEU A 140 -0.72 13.69 -1.74
N GLY A 141 -0.32 13.22 -2.93
CA GLY A 141 0.70 13.86 -3.76
C GLY A 141 2.15 13.75 -3.25
N GLU A 142 2.38 13.19 -2.06
CA GLU A 142 3.71 12.90 -1.50
C GLU A 142 3.82 11.40 -1.13
N PRO A 143 4.59 10.59 -1.87
CA PRO A 143 4.62 9.14 -1.70
C PRO A 143 5.22 8.70 -0.35
N ALA A 144 6.13 9.45 0.24
CA ALA A 144 6.72 9.08 1.53
C ALA A 144 5.73 9.17 2.70
N VAL A 145 4.59 9.86 2.54
CA VAL A 145 3.50 9.87 3.54
C VAL A 145 2.92 8.46 3.71
N LEU A 146 3.05 7.57 2.72
CA LEU A 146 2.62 6.17 2.83
C LEU A 146 3.30 5.42 3.99
N LEU A 147 4.48 5.86 4.45
CA LEU A 147 5.13 5.28 5.63
C LEU A 147 4.25 5.36 6.88
N LEU A 148 3.35 6.35 6.97
CA LEU A 148 2.35 6.45 8.05
C LEU A 148 1.36 5.29 8.09
N LEU A 149 1.25 4.52 7.01
CA LEU A 149 0.35 3.39 6.93
C LEU A 149 0.90 2.16 7.67
N ILE A 150 2.20 2.11 8.01
CA ILE A 150 2.85 1.00 8.75
C ILE A 150 2.04 0.47 9.94
N PRO A 151 1.54 1.31 10.88
CA PRO A 151 0.72 0.84 12.00
C PRO A 151 -0.66 0.30 11.61
N VAL A 152 -1.18 0.67 10.44
CA VAL A 152 -2.57 0.44 10.01
C VAL A 152 -2.70 -0.45 8.78
N ILE A 153 -1.60 -1.00 8.23
CA ILE A 153 -1.61 -1.89 7.05
C ILE A 153 -2.71 -2.96 7.12
N PRO A 154 -2.89 -3.73 8.22
CA PRO A 154 -3.93 -4.76 8.28
C PRO A 154 -5.36 -4.18 8.27
N MET A 155 -5.52 -2.93 8.67
CA MET A 155 -6.83 -2.26 8.69
C MET A 155 -7.27 -1.88 7.27
N LEU A 156 -6.32 -1.66 6.35
CA LEU A 156 -6.61 -1.37 4.94
C LEU A 156 -7.37 -2.50 4.24
N ASP A 157 -7.21 -3.75 4.68
CA ASP A 157 -7.97 -4.88 4.11
C ASP A 157 -9.48 -4.71 4.26
N ARG A 158 -9.91 -4.04 5.34
CA ARG A 158 -11.32 -3.85 5.69
C ARG A 158 -11.93 -2.60 5.05
N LEU A 159 -11.10 -1.68 4.57
CA LEU A 159 -11.57 -0.51 3.81
C LEU A 159 -12.01 -0.92 2.41
N SER A 160 -13.04 -0.26 1.90
CA SER A 160 -13.30 -0.20 0.45
C SER A 160 -12.21 0.60 -0.28
N TYR A 161 -12.20 0.57 -1.61
CA TYR A 161 -11.29 1.42 -2.38
C TYR A 161 -11.65 2.89 -2.19
N ASN A 162 -12.96 3.21 -2.20
CA ASN A 162 -13.47 4.56 -1.92
C ASN A 162 -13.10 5.03 -0.50
N GLY A 163 -13.17 4.14 0.49
CA GLY A 163 -12.68 4.44 1.84
C GLY A 163 -11.18 4.76 1.86
N ALA A 164 -10.36 4.04 1.09
CA ALA A 164 -8.94 4.37 0.98
C ALA A 164 -8.70 5.76 0.38
N ARG A 165 -9.48 6.16 -0.62
CA ARG A 165 -9.42 7.52 -1.19
C ARG A 165 -9.85 8.58 -0.19
N GLU A 166 -10.95 8.35 0.51
CA GLU A 166 -11.42 9.24 1.57
C GLU A 166 -10.37 9.38 2.67
N LEU A 167 -9.68 8.30 3.04
CA LEU A 167 -8.55 8.36 3.96
C LEU A 167 -7.42 9.26 3.41
N GLY A 168 -7.02 9.08 2.16
CA GLY A 168 -5.98 9.92 1.53
C GLY A 168 -6.36 11.40 1.53
N SER A 169 -7.59 11.71 1.14
CA SER A 169 -8.13 13.07 1.15
C SER A 169 -8.15 13.69 2.56
N GLN A 170 -8.61 12.96 3.57
CA GLN A 170 -8.63 13.42 4.96
C GLN A 170 -7.22 13.66 5.51
N LEU A 171 -6.29 12.73 5.27
CA LEU A 171 -4.89 12.87 5.70
C LEU A 171 -4.21 14.08 5.04
N GLY A 172 -4.53 14.38 3.78
CA GLY A 172 -3.99 15.54 3.06
C GLY A 172 -4.56 16.87 3.57
N CYS A 173 -5.87 16.94 3.82
CA CYS A 173 -6.53 18.16 4.29
C CYS A 173 -6.18 18.53 5.73
N GLU A 174 -5.96 17.55 6.59
CA GLU A 174 -5.89 17.78 8.05
C GLU A 174 -4.47 17.90 8.59
N SER A 175 -3.42 17.76 7.76
CA SER A 175 -2.08 17.63 8.33
C SER A 175 -0.93 18.10 7.44
N ALA A 176 -0.68 19.41 7.48
CA ALA A 176 0.56 20.01 6.99
C ALA A 176 1.82 19.33 7.61
N ASP A 177 1.72 18.90 8.87
CA ASP A 177 2.76 18.12 9.55
C ASP A 177 3.08 16.80 8.84
N LEU A 178 2.07 16.09 8.32
CA LEU A 178 2.29 14.80 7.65
C LEU A 178 2.96 15.01 6.29
N LEU A 179 2.57 16.05 5.55
CA LEU A 179 3.23 16.39 4.29
C LEU A 179 4.69 16.79 4.51
N SER A 180 4.96 17.64 5.51
CA SER A 180 6.33 18.02 5.89
C SER A 180 7.17 16.81 6.30
N MET A 181 6.58 15.88 7.05
CA MET A 181 7.23 14.62 7.42
C MET A 181 7.52 13.75 6.19
N GLY A 182 6.56 13.65 5.26
CA GLY A 182 6.73 12.96 3.97
C GLY A 182 7.91 13.53 3.19
N GLN A 183 7.97 14.84 3.00
CA GLN A 183 9.07 15.52 2.31
C GLN A 183 10.43 15.23 2.96
N THR A 184 10.48 15.21 4.29
CA THR A 184 11.71 14.86 5.04
C THR A 184 12.15 13.42 4.78
N LEU A 185 11.19 12.50 4.62
CA LEU A 185 11.43 11.07 4.40
C LEU A 185 11.51 10.69 2.92
N HIS A 186 11.30 11.62 1.99
CA HIS A 186 11.21 11.35 0.56
C HIS A 186 12.42 10.58 0.02
N LYS A 187 13.64 11.10 0.24
CA LYS A 187 14.87 10.42 -0.18
C LYS A 187 15.02 9.03 0.42
N LYS A 188 14.56 8.85 1.66
CA LYS A 188 14.61 7.55 2.35
C LYS A 188 13.64 6.57 1.69
N TRP A 189 12.41 7.00 1.38
CA TRP A 189 11.44 6.23 0.62
C TRP A 189 12.00 5.81 -0.75
N GLU A 190 12.58 6.73 -1.51
CA GLU A 190 13.17 6.42 -2.82
C GLU A 190 14.26 5.35 -2.73
N VAL A 191 15.18 5.50 -1.77
CA VAL A 191 16.25 4.51 -1.54
C VAL A 191 15.65 3.15 -1.18
N TYR A 192 14.63 3.13 -0.33
CA TYR A 192 14.00 1.88 0.12
C TYR A 192 13.30 1.15 -1.03
N VAL A 193 12.52 1.88 -1.82
CA VAL A 193 11.83 1.34 -3.00
C VAL A 193 12.84 0.86 -4.03
N ARG A 194 13.81 1.69 -4.41
CA ARG A 194 14.79 1.33 -5.44
C ARG A 194 15.60 0.10 -5.07
N ASN A 195 16.07 0.03 -3.82
CA ASN A 195 16.85 -1.11 -3.37
C ASN A 195 15.97 -2.37 -3.41
N LEU A 196 14.81 -2.38 -2.75
CA LEU A 196 13.94 -3.56 -2.74
C LEU A 196 13.46 -3.96 -4.13
N GLU A 197 13.20 -3.00 -5.03
CA GLU A 197 12.81 -3.27 -6.41
C GLU A 197 13.90 -4.02 -7.18
N ALA A 198 15.16 -3.56 -7.07
CA ALA A 198 16.31 -4.24 -7.67
C ALA A 198 16.51 -5.67 -7.13
N TRP A 199 16.09 -5.94 -5.90
CA TRP A 199 16.14 -7.29 -5.32
C TRP A 199 14.96 -8.18 -5.73
N LEU A 200 13.76 -7.62 -5.88
CA LEU A 200 12.54 -8.38 -6.23
C LEU A 200 12.46 -8.72 -7.71
N PHE A 201 12.97 -7.83 -8.56
CA PHE A 201 12.94 -7.95 -10.01
C PHE A 201 14.37 -7.82 -10.53
N VAL A 202 15.16 -8.87 -10.27
CA VAL A 202 16.45 -9.05 -10.93
C VAL A 202 16.15 -9.47 -12.36
N ASP A 203 16.66 -8.71 -13.33
CA ASP A 203 16.70 -9.14 -14.74
C ASP A 203 17.62 -10.36 -14.93
#